data_AF-Q5BA74-F1
#
_entry.id   AF-Q5BA74-F1
#
_cell.length_a   1.000
_cell.length_b   1.000
_cell.length_c   1.000
_cell.angle_alpha   90.00
_cell.angle_beta   90.00
_cell.angle_gamma   90.00
#
_symmetry.space_group_name_H-M   'P 1'
#
loop_
_entity.id
_entity.type
_entity.pdbx_description
1 polymer ?
#
loop_
_entity_poly.entity_id
_entity_poly.type
_entity_poly.pdbx_seq_one_letter_code
_entity_poly.pdbx_strand_id
1 'polypeptide(L)'
;MALLTTLGLTLGLTSTPPGLTVPNLGPAALAFNFIFAYGLLSSRTLKQYYGIDHNVSPREDIAKYGDAAVQSGKISKKTLDIIKRNESAHANAVENYALLVGAVAMATVAGVQRVSINRAVVLYTLARTACRTSEECAGGWAIYAA
;
A
#
# COMPACT_ATOMS: atom_id res chain seq x y z
N MET A 1 -8.93 -9.41 -23.90
CA MET A 1 -7.74 -9.05 -24.74
C MET A 1 -7.36 -7.57 -24.67
N ALA A 2 -8.32 -6.62 -24.69
CA ALA A 2 -8.02 -5.18 -24.67
C ALA A 2 -7.25 -4.66 -23.43
N LEU A 3 -7.44 -5.29 -22.26
CA LEU A 3 -6.81 -4.86 -21.00
C LEU A 3 -5.31 -5.23 -20.92
N LEU A 4 -4.95 -6.39 -21.48
CA LEU A 4 -3.55 -6.85 -21.54
C LEU A 4 -2.74 -6.05 -22.57
N THR A 5 -3.35 -5.68 -23.69
CA THR A 5 -2.70 -4.85 -24.72
C THR A 5 -2.50 -3.40 -24.28
N THR A 6 -3.48 -2.82 -23.57
CA THR A 6 -3.31 -1.48 -22.95
C THR A 6 -2.29 -1.49 -21.83
N LEU A 7 -2.25 -2.53 -20.99
CA LEU A 7 -1.22 -2.66 -19.97
C LEU A 7 0.19 -2.85 -20.58
N GLY A 8 0.30 -3.66 -21.63
CA GLY A 8 1.55 -3.85 -22.37
C GLY A 8 2.07 -2.55 -22.99
N LEU A 9 1.18 -1.73 -23.55
CA LEU A 9 1.53 -0.46 -24.17
C LEU A 9 1.91 0.61 -23.14
N THR A 10 1.21 0.66 -22.01
CA THR A 10 1.50 1.60 -20.91
C THR A 10 2.78 1.29 -20.14
N LEU A 11 3.16 0.01 -20.08
CA LEU A 11 4.41 -0.45 -19.49
C LEU A 11 5.55 -0.56 -20.50
N GLY A 12 5.34 -0.23 -21.78
CA GLY A 12 6.36 -0.33 -22.83
C GLY A 12 6.85 -1.77 -23.07
N LEU A 13 5.97 -2.76 -22.87
CA LEU A 13 6.17 -4.16 -23.25
C LEU A 13 5.79 -4.40 -24.72
N THR A 14 5.07 -3.46 -25.35
CA THR A 14 4.75 -3.46 -26.78
C THR A 14 5.12 -2.11 -27.41
N SER A 15 5.38 -2.11 -28.72
CA SER A 15 5.69 -0.89 -29.47
C SER A 15 4.48 0.04 -29.50
N THR A 16 4.67 1.31 -29.13
CA THR A 16 3.63 2.33 -29.24
C THR A 16 3.39 2.66 -30.73
N PRO A 17 2.16 2.48 -31.25
CA PRO A 17 1.83 2.87 -32.62
C PRO A 17 2.07 4.37 -32.84
N PRO A 18 2.46 4.79 -34.06
CA PRO A 18 2.60 6.22 -34.38
C PRO A 18 1.31 6.99 -34.08
N GLY A 19 1.43 8.15 -33.43
CA GLY A 19 0.29 9.02 -33.08
C GLY A 19 -0.43 8.65 -31.77
N LEU A 20 -0.08 7.55 -31.12
CA LEU A 20 -0.70 7.13 -29.86
C LEU A 20 0.13 7.63 -28.66
N THR A 21 -0.51 8.39 -27.77
CA THR A 21 0.16 8.93 -26.58
C THR A 21 0.04 7.96 -25.41
N VAL A 22 1.17 7.62 -24.78
CA VAL A 22 1.17 6.78 -23.56
C VAL A 22 0.54 7.57 -22.41
N PRO A 23 -0.52 7.06 -21.74
CA PRO A 23 -1.10 7.73 -20.58
C PRO A 23 -0.16 7.66 -19.36
N ASN A 24 -0.24 8.67 -18.49
CA ASN A 24 0.49 8.70 -17.22
C ASN A 24 -0.37 8.02 -16.13
N LEU A 25 0.09 6.88 -15.63
CA LEU A 25 -0.57 6.11 -14.56
C LEU A 25 -0.25 6.63 -13.16
N GLY A 26 0.68 7.58 -13.02
CA GLY A 26 1.10 8.16 -11.74
C GLY A 26 -0.08 8.60 -10.87
N PRO A 27 -0.98 9.50 -11.34
CA PRO A 27 -2.13 9.95 -10.54
C PRO A 27 -3.07 8.82 -10.12
N ALA A 28 -3.33 7.85 -11.01
CA ALA A 28 -4.18 6.71 -10.70
C ALA A 28 -3.53 5.79 -9.64
N ALA A 29 -2.22 5.58 -9.73
CA ALA A 29 -1.46 4.81 -8.74
C ALA A 29 -1.40 5.51 -7.38
N LEU A 30 -1.31 6.86 -7.34
CA LEU A 30 -1.39 7.63 -6.09
C LEU A 30 -2.77 7.48 -5.45
N ALA A 31 -3.84 7.64 -6.23
CA ALA A 31 -5.21 7.44 -5.73
C ALA A 31 -5.42 6.02 -5.18
N PHE A 32 -4.93 5.00 -5.88
CA PHE A 32 -4.98 3.62 -5.40
C PHE A 32 -4.23 3.46 -4.08
N ASN A 33 -2.98 3.92 -3.99
CA ASN A 33 -2.16 3.79 -2.78
C ASN A 33 -2.76 4.56 -1.59
N PHE A 34 -3.42 5.70 -1.84
CA PHE A 34 -4.17 6.44 -0.84
C PHE A 34 -5.36 5.64 -0.31
N ILE A 35 -6.26 5.19 -1.18
CA ILE A 35 -7.44 4.39 -0.80
C ILE A 35 -7.01 3.09 -0.11
N PHE A 36 -5.94 2.47 -0.60
CA PHE A 36 -5.39 1.26 -0.01
C PHE A 36 -4.85 1.51 1.40
N ALA A 37 -4.06 2.57 1.61
CA ALA A 37 -3.49 2.90 2.90
C ALA A 37 -4.56 3.33 3.91
N TYR A 38 -5.38 4.32 3.56
CA TYR A 38 -6.29 4.99 4.48
C TYR A 38 -7.69 4.35 4.56
N GLY A 39 -8.12 3.63 3.52
CA GLY A 39 -9.39 2.91 3.50
C GLY A 39 -9.21 1.45 3.94
N LEU A 40 -8.46 0.68 3.15
CA LEU A 40 -8.40 -0.78 3.32
C LEU A 40 -7.47 -1.23 4.47
N LEU A 41 -6.35 -0.55 4.68
CA LEU A 41 -5.38 -0.89 5.73
C LEU A 41 -5.70 -0.23 7.07
N SER A 42 -6.70 0.64 7.15
CA SER A 42 -7.06 1.33 8.38
C SER A 42 -7.34 0.32 9.51
N SER A 43 -6.59 0.41 10.61
CA SER A 43 -6.82 -0.45 11.78
C SER A 43 -8.09 -0.09 12.54
N ARG A 44 -8.67 1.08 12.26
CA ARG A 44 -9.89 1.59 12.88
C ARG A 44 -11.12 0.78 12.47
N THR A 45 -11.26 0.42 11.20
CA THR A 45 -12.39 -0.39 10.72
C THR A 45 -12.32 -1.83 11.26
N LEU A 46 -11.10 -2.38 11.34
CA LEU A 46 -10.87 -3.71 11.91
C LEU A 46 -11.24 -3.77 13.40
N LYS A 47 -10.98 -2.72 14.19
CA LYS A 47 -11.35 -2.66 15.61
C LYS A 47 -12.86 -2.54 15.83
N GLN A 48 -13.52 -1.72 15.03
CA GLN A 48 -14.97 -1.59 15.06
C GLN A 48 -15.65 -2.93 14.71
N TYR A 49 -15.09 -3.68 13.76
CA TYR A 49 -15.61 -5.00 13.41
C TYR A 49 -15.50 -6.01 14.57
N TYR A 50 -14.42 -5.96 15.36
CA TYR A 50 -14.20 -6.86 16.50
C TYR A 50 -14.67 -6.30 17.86
N GLY A 51 -15.33 -5.13 17.89
CA GLY A 51 -15.93 -4.55 19.10
C GLY A 51 -14.92 -4.03 20.14
N ILE A 52 -13.74 -3.60 19.71
CA ILE A 52 -12.75 -2.92 20.56
C ILE A 52 -12.98 -1.40 20.39
N ASP A 53 -13.90 -0.85 21.18
CA ASP A 53 -14.39 0.53 21.01
C ASP A 53 -13.53 1.63 21.68
N HIS A 54 -12.28 1.31 22.06
CA HIS A 54 -11.33 2.36 22.43
C HIS A 54 -10.71 2.94 21.15
N ASN A 55 -10.91 4.24 20.93
CA ASN A 55 -10.54 4.93 19.70
C ASN A 55 -9.65 6.17 19.95
N VAL A 56 -9.01 6.22 21.13
CA VAL A 56 -8.15 7.33 21.56
C VAL A 56 -6.76 7.16 20.94
N SER A 57 -6.22 5.94 20.92
CA SER A 57 -4.93 5.64 20.31
C SER A 57 -4.90 4.18 19.82
N PRO A 58 -5.21 3.93 18.53
CA PRO A 58 -5.31 2.58 17.97
C PRO A 58 -4.17 1.62 18.41
N ARG A 59 -2.91 2.02 18.25
CA ARG A 59 -1.76 1.17 18.59
C ARG A 59 -1.66 0.83 20.07
N GLU A 60 -1.89 1.80 20.94
CA GLU A 60 -1.80 1.61 22.39
C GLU A 60 -2.99 0.79 22.90
N ASP A 61 -4.16 0.96 22.28
CA ASP A 61 -5.37 0.21 22.65
C ASP A 61 -5.23 -1.28 22.35
N ILE A 62 -4.60 -1.68 21.24
CA ILE A 62 -4.31 -3.11 20.98
C ILE A 62 -3.22 -3.63 21.92
N ALA A 63 -2.19 -2.84 22.20
CA ALA A 63 -1.10 -3.25 23.08
C ALA A 63 -1.59 -3.45 24.53
N LYS A 64 -2.53 -2.63 24.99
CA LYS A 64 -3.02 -2.63 26.37
C LYS A 64 -4.25 -3.52 26.59
N TYR A 65 -5.19 -3.52 25.65
CA TYR A 65 -6.47 -4.23 25.80
C TYR A 65 -6.54 -5.52 24.95
N GLY A 66 -5.59 -5.74 24.03
CA GLY A 66 -5.58 -6.92 23.17
C GLY A 66 -5.47 -8.24 23.94
N ASP A 67 -4.56 -8.31 24.91
CA ASP A 67 -4.38 -9.52 25.73
C ASP A 67 -5.58 -9.77 26.66
N ALA A 68 -6.20 -8.69 27.18
CA ALA A 68 -7.45 -8.77 27.95
C ALA A 68 -8.65 -9.22 27.08
N ALA A 69 -8.69 -8.83 25.81
CA ALA A 69 -9.70 -9.27 24.86
C ALA A 69 -9.54 -10.75 24.46
N VAL A 70 -8.31 -11.28 24.47
CA VAL A 70 -8.05 -12.72 24.31
C VAL A 70 -8.46 -13.49 25.56
N GLN A 71 -8.11 -13.01 26.75
CA GLN A 71 -8.47 -13.67 28.01
C GLN A 71 -9.98 -13.69 28.27
N SER A 72 -10.69 -12.64 27.86
CA SER A 72 -12.16 -12.59 27.92
C SER A 72 -12.86 -13.38 26.82
N GLY A 73 -12.12 -14.03 25.92
CA GLY A 73 -12.65 -14.86 24.84
C GLY A 73 -13.29 -14.08 23.69
N LYS A 74 -13.22 -12.74 23.68
CA LYS A 74 -13.79 -11.91 22.61
C LYS A 74 -13.06 -12.05 21.28
N ILE A 75 -11.74 -12.26 21.32
CA ILE A 75 -10.90 -12.48 20.14
C ILE A 75 -9.93 -13.63 20.34
N SER A 76 -9.56 -14.32 19.26
CA SER A 76 -8.47 -15.30 19.30
C SER A 76 -7.11 -14.61 19.29
N LYS A 77 -6.09 -15.24 19.89
CA LYS A 77 -4.68 -14.80 19.80
C LYS A 77 -4.22 -14.65 18.34
N LYS A 78 -4.68 -15.54 17.45
CA LYS A 78 -4.41 -15.45 16.01
C LYS A 78 -4.99 -14.18 15.39
N THR A 79 -6.20 -13.79 15.79
CA THR A 79 -6.86 -12.56 15.33
C THR A 79 -6.09 -11.33 15.82
N LEU A 80 -5.64 -11.35 17.08
CA LEU A 80 -4.82 -10.27 17.65
C LEU A 80 -3.52 -10.07 16.86
N ASP A 81 -2.84 -11.16 16.49
CA ASP A 81 -1.61 -11.08 15.71
C ASP A 81 -1.85 -10.53 14.29
N ILE A 82 -2.96 -10.89 13.66
CA ILE A 82 -3.37 -10.32 12.36
C ILE A 82 -3.62 -8.81 12.48
N ILE A 83 -4.30 -8.37 13.54
CA ILE A 83 -4.58 -6.95 13.78
C ILE A 83 -3.26 -6.18 14.00
N LYS A 84 -2.34 -6.72 14.81
CA LYS A 84 -1.00 -6.14 15.03
C LYS A 84 -0.20 -6.02 13.72
N ARG A 85 -0.20 -7.07 12.89
CA ARG A 85 0.45 -7.07 11.57
C ARG A 85 -0.19 -6.08 10.60
N ASN A 86 -1.51 -5.90 10.66
CA ASN A 86 -2.19 -4.91 9.82
C ASN A 86 -1.86 -3.47 10.25
N GLU A 87 -1.64 -3.22 11.54
CA GLU A 87 -1.18 -1.91 12.02
C GLU A 87 0.25 -1.56 11.60
N SER A 88 1.18 -2.53 11.66
CA SER A 88 2.52 -2.31 11.12
C SER A 88 2.47 -2.05 9.61
N ALA A 89 1.62 -2.77 8.88
CA ALA A 89 1.42 -2.56 7.45
C ALA A 89 0.82 -1.18 7.14
N HIS A 90 -0.15 -0.71 7.93
CA HIS A 90 -0.76 0.62 7.78
C HIS A 90 0.26 1.74 8.00
N ALA A 91 1.09 1.65 9.04
CA ALA A 91 2.10 2.69 9.30
C ALA A 91 3.17 2.73 8.20
N ASN A 92 3.70 1.57 7.80
CA ASN A 92 4.62 1.48 6.66
C ASN A 92 4.01 2.09 5.39
N ALA A 93 2.71 1.85 5.19
CA ALA A 93 1.95 2.40 4.08
C ALA A 93 1.83 3.94 4.13
N VAL A 94 1.60 4.52 5.30
CA VAL A 94 1.45 5.97 5.48
C VAL A 94 2.80 6.69 5.40
N GLU A 95 3.84 6.17 6.05
CA GLU A 95 5.19 6.76 6.08
C GLU A 95 5.78 6.89 4.67
N ASN A 96 5.66 5.85 3.84
CA ASN A 96 6.20 5.86 2.48
C ASN A 96 5.32 6.56 1.45
N TYR A 97 4.07 6.93 1.79
CA TYR A 97 3.15 7.54 0.82
C TYR A 97 3.60 8.93 0.39
N ALA A 98 4.11 9.75 1.32
CA ALA A 98 4.60 11.10 1.00
C ALA A 98 5.80 11.05 0.02
N LEU A 99 6.71 10.09 0.23
CA LEU A 99 7.85 9.87 -0.68
C LEU A 99 7.39 9.47 -2.08
N LEU A 100 6.40 8.57 -2.19
CA LEU A 100 5.82 8.18 -3.47
C LEU A 100 5.19 9.38 -4.19
N VAL A 101 4.38 10.18 -3.48
CA VAL A 101 3.76 11.39 -4.05
C VAL A 101 4.82 12.36 -4.55
N GLY A 102 5.85 12.63 -3.74
CA GLY A 102 6.95 13.52 -4.10
C GLY A 102 7.71 13.02 -5.32
N ALA A 103 8.08 11.73 -5.36
CA ALA A 103 8.79 11.13 -6.48
C ALA A 103 7.99 11.19 -7.78
N VAL A 104 6.71 10.85 -7.76
CA VAL A 104 5.83 10.90 -8.94
C VAL A 104 5.60 12.33 -9.42
N ALA A 105 5.39 13.27 -8.50
CA ALA A 105 5.22 14.69 -8.83
C ALA A 105 6.49 15.27 -9.47
N MET A 106 7.66 15.05 -8.87
CA MET A 106 8.94 15.52 -9.39
C MET A 106 9.28 14.89 -10.73
N ALA A 107 9.07 13.58 -10.90
CA ALA A 107 9.29 12.91 -12.19
C ALA A 107 8.36 13.45 -13.29
N THR A 108 7.12 13.80 -12.94
CA THR A 108 6.16 14.40 -13.88
C THR A 108 6.58 15.82 -14.28
N VAL A 109 7.01 16.65 -13.32
CA VAL A 109 7.50 18.02 -13.56
C VAL A 109 8.80 18.03 -14.37
N ALA A 110 9.70 17.09 -14.10
CA ALA A 110 10.96 16.93 -14.83
C ALA A 110 10.78 16.37 -16.26
N GLY A 111 9.57 16.02 -16.67
CA GLY A 111 9.30 15.51 -18.02
C GLY A 111 9.82 14.09 -18.27
N VAL A 112 9.99 13.28 -17.23
CA VAL A 112 10.45 11.90 -17.36
C VAL A 112 9.50 11.10 -18.27
N GLN A 113 10.05 10.19 -19.07
CA GLN A 113 9.26 9.37 -19.98
C GLN A 113 8.17 8.62 -19.22
N ARG A 114 6.92 8.73 -19.71
CA ARG A 114 5.72 8.18 -19.05
C ARG A 114 5.80 6.67 -18.82
N VAL A 115 6.43 5.93 -19.72
CA VAL A 115 6.68 4.49 -19.55
C VAL A 115 7.52 4.20 -18.30
N SER A 116 8.55 5.00 -18.04
CA SER A 116 9.41 4.85 -16.85
C SER A 116 8.64 5.15 -15.57
N ILE A 117 7.85 6.24 -15.57
CA ILE A 117 6.97 6.57 -14.44
C ILE A 117 5.98 5.43 -14.18
N ASN A 118 5.31 4.94 -15.22
CA ASN A 118 4.34 3.86 -15.14
C ASN A 118 4.94 2.57 -14.57
N ARG A 119 6.14 2.17 -15.03
CA ARG A 119 6.86 1.02 -14.50
C ARG A 119 7.20 1.20 -13.02
N ALA A 120 7.74 2.35 -12.65
CA ALA A 120 8.13 2.64 -11.27
C ALA A 120 6.94 2.55 -10.31
N VAL A 121 5.79 3.18 -10.65
CA VAL A 121 4.61 3.16 -9.77
C VAL A 121 3.95 1.78 -9.71
N VAL A 122 3.96 1.00 -10.79
CA VAL A 122 3.44 -0.36 -10.80
C VAL A 122 4.33 -1.29 -9.97
N LEU A 123 5.64 -1.24 -10.17
CA LEU A 123 6.60 -2.03 -9.38
C LEU A 123 6.52 -1.68 -7.89
N TYR A 124 6.45 -0.39 -7.56
CA TYR A 124 6.25 0.06 -6.18
C TYR A 124 4.97 -0.52 -5.57
N THR A 125 3.85 -0.43 -6.30
CA THR A 125 2.55 -0.90 -5.82
C THR A 125 2.53 -2.42 -5.63
N LEU A 126 3.18 -3.17 -6.53
CA LEU A 126 3.33 -4.62 -6.42
C LEU A 126 4.23 -5.01 -5.24
N ALA A 127 5.40 -4.38 -5.11
CA ALA A 127 6.32 -4.64 -4.00
C ALA A 127 5.63 -4.40 -2.65
N ARG A 128 4.88 -3.30 -2.54
CA ARG A 128 4.15 -2.93 -1.32
C ARG A 128 2.99 -3.86 -1.00
N THR A 129 2.25 -4.34 -2.01
CA THR A 129 1.15 -5.29 -1.78
C THR A 129 1.67 -6.70 -1.47
N ALA A 130 2.76 -7.14 -2.10
CA ALA A 130 3.42 -8.42 -1.84
C ALA A 130 4.10 -8.48 -0.45
N CYS A 131 4.68 -7.37 0.01
CA CYS A 131 5.25 -7.23 1.36
C CYS A 131 4.22 -7.51 2.48
N ARG A 132 2.92 -7.41 2.19
CA ARG A 132 1.83 -7.77 3.13
C ARG A 132 1.70 -9.28 3.34
N THR A 133 2.09 -10.10 2.35
CA THR A 133 1.87 -11.55 2.36
C THR A 133 3.08 -12.36 2.82
N SER A 134 4.29 -11.78 2.88
CA SER A 134 5.47 -12.46 3.38
C SER A 134 5.79 -12.07 4.83
N GLU A 135 6.09 -13.06 5.67
CA GLU A 135 6.52 -12.87 7.06
C GLU A 135 7.85 -12.11 7.21
N GLU A 136 8.56 -11.86 6.11
CA GLU A 136 9.92 -11.33 6.07
C GLU A 136 10.01 -9.80 6.05
N CYS A 137 8.90 -9.11 5.82
CA CYS A 137 8.95 -7.68 5.50
C CYS A 137 9.14 -6.75 6.71
N ALA A 138 9.13 -7.29 7.94
CA ALA A 138 9.50 -6.55 9.14
C ALA A 138 11.02 -6.28 9.25
N GLY A 139 11.86 -6.84 8.35
CA GLY A 139 13.32 -6.88 8.58
C GLY A 139 14.28 -6.49 7.44
N GLY A 140 13.88 -6.08 6.23
CA GLY A 140 14.90 -6.02 5.17
C GLY A 140 14.75 -5.17 3.91
N TRP A 141 13.60 -4.56 3.59
CA TRP A 141 13.41 -3.99 2.25
C TRP A 141 13.58 -2.47 2.12
N ALA A 142 13.92 -1.77 3.21
CA ALA A 142 14.20 -0.33 3.18
C ALA A 142 15.52 0.05 2.46
N ILE A 143 16.28 -0.91 1.91
CA ILE A 143 17.64 -0.68 1.39
C ILE A 143 17.70 -0.63 -0.16
N TYR A 144 16.66 -1.01 -0.90
CA TYR A 144 16.76 -1.18 -2.36
C TYR A 144 15.89 -0.24 -3.21
N ALA A 145 15.44 0.89 -2.67
CA ALA A 145 14.69 1.91 -3.44
C ALA A 145 15.33 3.31 -3.36
N ALA A 146 16.66 3.36 -3.51
CA ALA A 146 17.43 4.55 -3.85
C ALA A 146 18.31 4.25 -5.06
#